data_AF-A0A9P6J205-F1
#
_entry.id   AF-A0A9P6J205-F1
#
_cell.length_a   1.000
_cell.length_b   1.000
_cell.length_c   1.000
_cell.angle_alpha   90.00
_cell.angle_beta   90.00
_cell.angle_gamma   90.00
#
_symmetry.space_group_name_H-M   'P 1'
#
loop_
_entity.id
_entity.type
_entity.pdbx_description
1 polymer ?
#
loop_
_entity_poly.entity_id
_entity_poly.type
_entity_poly.pdbx_seq_one_letter_code
_entity_poly.pdbx_strand_id
1 'polypeptide(L)'
;MSLKSSILQNPLFQKTFSLTIWFLLLGIPLLIVVLVVYCATKGTGNIAGLIIDKSAKRVRAYQQQQRKKEKPDPPMGAISFTSQSPTGTADSDKVSFSPEDQLLLYGAYKQATKGDIKGLKPTFSDIAARSKWQAWANMRGKSHQEAQEIYVDLVVK
;
A
#
# COMPACT_ATOMS: atom_id res chain seq x y z
N MET A 1 -5.67 -70.23 44.75
CA MET A 1 -7.10 -69.88 44.81
C MET A 1 -7.33 -68.58 44.05
N SER A 2 -8.22 -68.65 43.07
CA SER A 2 -8.55 -67.57 42.14
C SER A 2 -9.31 -66.45 42.86
N LEU A 3 -8.65 -65.30 43.04
CA LEU A 3 -9.25 -64.06 43.55
C LEU A 3 -9.53 -63.05 42.42
N LYS A 4 -9.41 -63.45 41.16
CA LYS A 4 -9.52 -62.55 40.00
C LYS A 4 -10.94 -62.42 39.42
N SER A 5 -11.94 -63.15 39.93
CA SER A 5 -13.29 -63.14 39.35
C SER A 5 -14.33 -62.35 40.15
N SER A 6 -14.12 -62.04 41.43
CA SER A 6 -15.19 -61.49 42.28
C SER A 6 -15.53 -60.02 42.01
N ILE A 7 -14.64 -59.23 41.42
CA ILE A 7 -14.89 -57.80 41.14
C ILE A 7 -15.65 -57.61 39.81
N LEU A 8 -15.58 -58.58 38.90
CA LEU A 8 -16.11 -58.47 37.54
C LEU A 8 -17.57 -58.93 37.36
N GLN A 9 -18.19 -59.50 38.39
CA GLN A 9 -19.55 -60.08 38.31
C GLN A 9 -20.68 -59.17 38.82
N ASN A 10 -20.39 -57.93 39.23
CA ASN A 10 -21.41 -56.98 39.63
C ASN A 10 -22.09 -56.31 38.41
N PRO A 11 -23.39 -56.53 38.15
CA PRO A 11 -24.07 -56.03 36.95
C PRO A 11 -24.17 -54.50 36.90
N LEU A 12 -24.15 -53.84 38.06
CA LEU A 12 -24.05 -52.38 38.15
C LEU A 12 -22.68 -51.86 37.73
N PHE A 13 -21.61 -52.57 38.11
CA PHE A 13 -20.24 -52.22 37.72
C PHE A 13 -20.07 -52.39 36.21
N GLN A 14 -20.49 -53.51 35.63
CA GLN A 14 -20.44 -53.72 34.18
C GLN A 14 -21.19 -52.63 33.38
N LYS A 15 -22.37 -52.20 33.84
CA LYS A 15 -23.14 -51.13 33.18
C LYS A 15 -22.44 -49.77 33.28
N THR A 16 -21.88 -49.42 34.44
CA THR A 16 -21.18 -48.13 34.63
C THR A 16 -19.86 -48.05 33.86
N PHE A 17 -19.10 -49.16 33.78
CA PHE A 17 -17.88 -49.21 32.99
C PHE A 17 -18.18 -49.16 31.49
N SER A 18 -19.23 -49.85 31.02
CA SER A 18 -19.64 -49.80 29.61
C SER A 18 -20.16 -48.41 29.20
N LEU A 19 -20.97 -47.77 30.05
CA LEU A 19 -21.55 -46.46 29.78
C LEU A 19 -20.51 -45.34 29.79
N THR A 20 -19.53 -45.40 30.71
CA THR A 20 -18.41 -44.45 30.76
C THR A 20 -17.46 -44.62 29.58
N ILE A 21 -17.17 -45.86 29.18
CA ILE A 21 -16.36 -46.16 28.00
C ILE A 21 -17.03 -45.63 26.73
N TRP A 22 -18.34 -45.78 26.58
CA TRP A 22 -19.09 -45.19 25.46
C TRP A 22 -19.04 -43.65 25.46
N PHE A 23 -19.13 -43.02 26.64
CA PHE A 23 -19.03 -41.56 26.78
C PHE A 23 -17.63 -41.03 26.46
N LEU A 24 -16.58 -41.78 26.82
CA LEU A 24 -15.20 -41.47 26.46
C LEU A 24 -14.93 -41.67 24.95
N LEU A 25 -15.45 -42.74 24.34
CA LEU A 25 -15.26 -43.06 22.93
C LEU A 25 -16.04 -42.15 21.98
N LEU A 26 -17.21 -41.65 22.36
CA LEU A 26 -18.05 -40.79 21.50
C LEU A 26 -18.08 -39.32 21.92
N GLY A 27 -17.96 -39.02 23.22
CA GLY A 27 -18.01 -37.65 23.73
C GLY A 27 -16.72 -36.87 23.46
N ILE A 28 -15.56 -37.49 23.66
CA ILE A 28 -14.26 -36.84 23.38
C ILE A 28 -14.09 -36.50 21.90
N PRO A 29 -14.37 -37.38 20.92
CA PRO A 29 -14.25 -36.99 19.52
C PRO A 29 -15.27 -35.92 19.10
N LEU A 30 -16.50 -35.93 19.65
CA LEU A 30 -17.45 -34.83 19.40
C LEU A 30 -16.93 -33.51 19.96
N LEU A 31 -16.32 -33.51 21.15
CA LEU A 31 -15.70 -32.32 21.73
C LEU A 31 -14.52 -31.83 20.88
N ILE A 32 -13.66 -32.74 20.41
CA ILE A 32 -12.54 -32.41 19.51
C ILE A 32 -13.07 -31.84 18.19
N VAL A 33 -14.09 -32.44 17.59
CA VAL A 33 -14.70 -31.94 16.33
C VAL A 33 -15.30 -30.55 16.54
N VAL A 34 -16.03 -30.32 17.63
CA VAL A 34 -16.57 -28.99 17.99
C VAL A 34 -15.44 -27.99 18.21
N LEU A 35 -14.35 -28.39 18.85
CA LEU A 35 -13.19 -27.53 19.12
C LEU A 35 -12.40 -27.22 17.84
N VAL A 36 -12.27 -28.17 16.91
CA VAL A 36 -11.67 -27.97 15.58
C VAL A 36 -12.54 -27.05 14.73
N VAL A 37 -13.87 -27.23 14.72
CA VAL A 37 -14.81 -26.33 14.03
C VAL A 37 -14.80 -24.93 14.64
N TYR A 38 -14.72 -24.82 15.96
CA TYR A 38 -14.59 -23.54 16.66
C TYR A 38 -13.26 -22.84 16.35
N CYS A 39 -12.14 -23.59 16.28
CA CYS A 39 -10.85 -23.07 15.85
C CYS A 39 -10.87 -22.65 14.37
N ALA A 40 -11.56 -23.38 13.50
CA ALA A 40 -11.68 -23.06 12.07
C ALA A 40 -12.56 -21.83 11.81
N THR A 41 -13.61 -21.61 12.60
CA THR A 41 -14.50 -20.45 12.46
C THR A 41 -13.89 -19.16 13.03
N LYS A 42 -12.98 -19.25 14.00
CA LYS A 42 -12.26 -18.09 14.58
C LYS A 42 -10.92 -17.80 13.89
N GLY A 43 -10.34 -18.77 13.18
CA GLY A 43 -9.03 -18.65 12.53
C GLY A 43 -9.11 -18.06 11.13
N THR A 44 -8.25 -17.08 10.85
CA THR A 44 -7.86 -16.57 9.51
C THR A 44 -8.67 -15.43 8.86
N GLY A 45 -9.71 -14.86 9.48
CA GLY A 45 -10.39 -13.67 8.91
C GLY A 45 -9.63 -12.34 9.09
N ASN A 46 -8.95 -12.14 10.23
CA ASN A 46 -8.50 -10.80 10.64
C ASN A 46 -6.99 -10.52 10.43
N ILE A 47 -6.22 -11.54 10.07
CA ILE A 47 -4.75 -11.44 9.97
C ILE A 47 -4.33 -11.00 8.56
N ALA A 48 -5.02 -11.50 7.52
CA ALA A 48 -4.74 -11.16 6.13
C ALA A 48 -4.96 -9.66 5.83
N GLY A 49 -6.04 -9.07 6.34
CA GLY A 49 -6.32 -7.63 6.22
C GLY A 49 -5.31 -6.74 6.95
N LEU A 50 -4.82 -7.18 8.12
CA LEU A 50 -3.85 -6.42 8.93
C LEU A 50 -2.47 -6.33 8.27
N ILE A 51 -2.05 -7.37 7.54
CA ILE A 51 -0.76 -7.42 6.83
C ILE A 51 -0.78 -6.49 5.59
N ILE A 52 -1.91 -6.46 4.88
CA ILE A 52 -2.10 -5.61 3.69
C ILE A 52 -2.27 -4.13 4.09
N ASP A 53 -2.98 -3.81 5.19
CA ASP A 53 -3.16 -2.43 5.66
C ASP A 53 -1.87 -1.82 6.26
N LYS A 54 -1.08 -2.59 7.01
CA LYS A 54 0.17 -2.10 7.61
C LYS A 54 1.20 -1.68 6.55
N SER A 55 1.30 -2.42 5.45
CA SER A 55 2.21 -2.08 4.36
C SER A 55 1.78 -0.81 3.62
N ALA A 56 0.49 -0.65 3.34
CA ALA A 56 -0.07 0.54 2.69
C ALA A 56 0.12 1.82 3.51
N LYS A 57 -0.06 1.76 4.84
CA LYS A 57 0.16 2.91 5.74
C LYS A 57 1.61 3.37 5.77
N ARG A 58 2.57 2.43 5.78
CA ARG A 58 4.02 2.78 5.74
C ARG A 58 4.37 3.46 4.42
N VAL A 59 3.89 2.95 3.29
CA VAL A 59 4.15 3.56 1.97
C VAL A 59 3.58 4.98 1.88
N ARG A 60 2.34 5.20 2.35
CA ARG A 60 1.74 6.54 2.41
C ARG A 60 2.54 7.48 3.32
N ALA A 61 3.02 7.00 4.45
CA ALA A 61 3.89 7.78 5.34
C ALA A 61 5.24 8.11 4.66
N TYR A 62 5.88 7.16 3.97
CA TYR A 62 7.09 7.41 3.19
C TYR A 62 6.85 8.42 2.06
N GLN A 63 5.75 8.30 1.31
CA GLN A 63 5.38 9.28 0.27
C GLN A 63 5.09 10.67 0.84
N GLN A 64 4.43 10.76 1.99
CA GLN A 64 4.21 12.02 2.68
C GLN A 64 5.51 12.63 3.21
N GLN A 65 6.44 11.80 3.69
CA GLN A 65 7.77 12.26 4.11
C GLN A 65 8.59 12.76 2.92
N GLN A 66 8.51 12.09 1.77
CA GLN A 66 9.10 12.61 0.53
C GLN A 66 8.45 13.95 0.15
N ARG A 67 7.10 14.08 0.23
CA ARG A 67 6.40 15.35 0.02
C ARG A 67 6.77 16.46 1.02
N LYS A 68 7.16 16.13 2.25
CA LYS A 68 7.61 17.13 3.24
C LYS A 68 9.07 17.51 3.06
N LYS A 69 9.92 16.56 2.66
CA LYS A 69 11.34 16.80 2.33
C LYS A 69 11.49 17.55 1.02
N GLU A 70 10.61 17.29 0.07
CA GLU A 70 10.36 18.15 -1.08
C GLU A 70 9.59 19.37 -0.60
N LYS A 71 10.32 20.31 0.03
CA LYS A 71 9.81 21.66 0.32
C LYS A 71 9.14 22.15 -0.97
N PRO A 72 7.85 22.55 -0.96
CA PRO A 72 7.19 23.03 -2.15
C PRO A 72 8.07 24.13 -2.72
N ASP A 73 8.56 23.90 -3.93
CA ASP A 73 9.33 24.88 -4.68
C ASP A 73 8.54 26.21 -4.60
N PRO A 74 9.18 27.37 -4.38
CA PRO A 74 8.47 28.66 -4.31
C PRO A 74 7.50 28.73 -5.48
N PRO A 75 6.26 29.22 -5.28
CA PRO A 75 5.22 29.14 -6.30
C PRO A 75 5.68 29.93 -7.52
N MET A 76 6.26 29.23 -8.49
CA MET A 76 6.20 29.65 -9.89
C MET A 76 4.71 29.58 -10.21
N GLY A 77 4.08 30.76 -10.23
CA GLY A 77 2.65 30.98 -10.06
C GLY A 77 1.78 29.87 -10.66
N ALA A 78 1.19 29.06 -9.79
CA ALA A 78 0.12 28.10 -10.07
C ALA A 78 0.09 27.57 -11.52
N ILE A 79 1.08 26.77 -11.91
CA ILE A 79 0.88 25.76 -12.97
C ILE A 79 0.35 24.51 -12.28
N SER A 80 -0.94 24.58 -11.94
CA SER A 80 -1.70 23.44 -11.48
C SER A 80 -1.83 22.49 -12.67
N PHE A 81 -1.00 21.44 -12.70
CA PHE A 81 -1.17 20.28 -13.55
C PHE A 81 -2.42 19.52 -13.06
N THR A 82 -3.60 20.10 -13.28
CA THR A 82 -4.87 19.41 -13.15
C THR A 82 -5.14 18.84 -14.54
N SER A 83 -5.34 17.53 -14.64
CA SER A 83 -5.82 16.90 -15.86
C SER A 83 -7.33 17.16 -16.01
N GLN A 84 -7.74 18.44 -15.96
CA GLN A 84 -9.12 18.83 -16.19
C GLN A 84 -9.16 19.96 -17.22
N SER A 85 -9.85 19.64 -18.32
CA SER A 85 -10.41 20.57 -19.30
C SER A 85 -11.04 21.82 -18.65
N PRO A 86 -11.15 22.94 -19.38
CA PRO A 86 -11.20 24.27 -18.79
C PRO A 86 -12.55 24.51 -18.11
N THR A 87 -12.50 24.92 -16.84
CA THR A 87 -13.58 25.71 -16.26
C THR A 87 -12.99 27.08 -15.96
N GLY A 88 -13.49 28.06 -16.72
CA GLY A 88 -12.97 29.41 -16.70
C GLY A 88 -13.17 30.07 -15.34
N THR A 89 -12.23 30.93 -14.99
CA THR A 89 -12.50 32.29 -14.51
C THR A 89 -11.25 33.11 -14.72
N ALA A 90 -11.43 34.21 -15.44
CA ALA A 90 -10.42 35.19 -15.78
C ALA A 90 -9.94 35.93 -14.53
N ASP A 91 -8.62 36.10 -14.41
CA ASP A 91 -7.91 37.37 -14.19
C ASP A 91 -6.44 37.05 -13.81
N SER A 92 -5.51 37.96 -14.10
CA SER A 92 -4.04 37.83 -14.16
C SER A 92 -3.50 37.33 -15.50
N ASP A 93 -2.57 38.10 -16.06
CA ASP A 93 -1.80 37.85 -17.29
C ASP A 93 -1.07 36.49 -17.22
N LYS A 94 -1.79 35.40 -17.44
CA LYS A 94 -1.23 34.06 -17.46
C LYS A 94 -0.74 33.76 -18.88
N VAL A 95 0.57 33.83 -19.06
CA VAL A 95 1.23 33.17 -20.20
C VAL A 95 0.85 31.70 -20.16
N SER A 96 -0.06 31.30 -21.06
CA SER A 96 -0.62 29.95 -21.10
C SER A 96 0.26 29.06 -21.97
N PHE A 97 1.14 28.28 -21.35
CA PHE A 97 1.91 27.25 -22.04
C PHE A 97 1.05 26.00 -22.31
N SER A 98 1.33 25.30 -23.42
CA SER A 98 0.74 23.98 -23.68
C SER A 98 1.04 23.03 -22.51
N PRO A 99 0.12 22.12 -22.12
CA PRO A 99 0.36 21.18 -21.03
C PRO A 99 1.63 20.33 -21.19
N GLU A 100 2.08 20.10 -22.43
CA GLU A 100 3.35 19.42 -22.72
C GLU A 100 4.58 20.30 -22.45
N ASP A 101 4.53 21.58 -22.84
CA ASP A 101 5.59 22.55 -22.59
C ASP A 101 5.75 22.81 -21.09
N GLN A 102 4.64 22.85 -20.34
CA GLN A 102 4.67 22.95 -18.87
C GLN A 102 5.42 21.81 -18.20
N LEU A 103 5.28 20.58 -18.72
CA LEU A 103 6.01 19.42 -18.22
C LEU A 103 7.49 19.48 -18.58
N LEU A 104 7.82 19.91 -19.81
CA LEU A 104 9.22 20.11 -20.23
C LEU A 104 9.92 21.19 -19.40
N LEU A 105 9.25 22.32 -19.16
CA LEU A 105 9.71 23.38 -18.27
C LEU A 105 10.03 22.85 -16.88
N TYR A 106 9.12 22.03 -16.33
CA TYR A 106 9.31 21.40 -15.03
C TYR A 106 10.54 20.49 -15.01
N GLY A 107 10.69 19.62 -16.03
CA GLY A 107 11.83 18.72 -16.13
C GLY A 107 13.15 19.46 -16.22
N ALA A 108 13.22 20.49 -17.08
CA ALA A 108 14.40 21.35 -17.26
C ALA A 108 14.77 22.06 -15.95
N TYR A 109 13.78 22.67 -15.28
CA TYR A 109 13.97 23.35 -14.01
C TYR A 109 14.47 22.40 -12.90
N LYS A 110 13.89 21.20 -12.77
CA LYS A 110 14.31 20.25 -11.74
C LYS A 110 15.71 19.70 -12.01
N GLN A 111 16.07 19.44 -13.26
CA GLN A 111 17.43 19.04 -13.63
C GLN A 111 18.42 20.18 -13.36
N ALA A 112 18.08 21.42 -13.72
CA ALA A 112 18.92 22.61 -13.49
C ALA A 112 19.15 22.93 -12.00
N THR A 113 18.24 22.54 -11.10
CA THR A 113 18.33 22.88 -9.67
C THR A 113 18.77 21.70 -8.79
N LYS A 114 18.26 20.50 -9.06
CA LYS A 114 18.51 19.29 -8.26
C LYS A 114 19.46 18.31 -8.95
N GLY A 115 19.78 18.51 -10.21
CA GLY A 115 20.52 17.56 -11.03
C GLY A 115 19.70 16.31 -11.33
N ASP A 116 20.40 15.22 -11.57
CA ASP A 116 19.79 13.93 -11.95
C ASP A 116 18.74 13.44 -10.95
N ILE A 117 17.64 12.91 -11.49
CA ILE A 117 16.56 12.34 -10.71
C ILE A 117 17.05 11.18 -9.84
N LYS A 118 16.85 11.31 -8.52
CA LYS A 118 17.16 10.29 -7.51
C LYS A 118 15.89 9.93 -6.77
N GLY A 119 15.24 8.84 -7.17
CA GLY A 119 14.01 8.39 -6.53
C GLY A 119 13.30 7.27 -7.26
N LEU A 120 12.44 6.55 -6.54
CA LEU A 120 11.57 5.54 -7.13
C LEU A 120 10.48 6.21 -7.98
N LYS A 121 10.13 5.54 -9.07
CA LYS A 121 9.02 5.96 -9.95
C LYS A 121 7.70 6.00 -9.14
N PRO A 122 6.88 7.05 -9.29
CA PRO A 122 5.61 7.18 -8.58
C PRO A 122 4.64 6.04 -8.94
N THR A 123 3.72 5.76 -8.02
CA THR A 123 2.68 4.74 -8.18
C THR A 123 1.77 5.09 -9.35
N PHE A 124 1.30 4.06 -10.08
CA PHE A 124 0.44 4.20 -11.26
C PHE A 124 -0.89 4.93 -11.02
N SER A 125 -1.32 5.08 -9.77
CA SER A 125 -2.56 5.75 -9.40
C SER A 125 -2.52 7.28 -9.58
N ASP A 126 -1.35 7.90 -9.66
CA ASP A 126 -1.19 9.35 -9.80
C ASP A 126 -0.56 9.71 -11.15
N ILE A 127 -1.41 10.04 -12.12
CA ILE A 127 -1.01 10.35 -13.50
C ILE A 127 -0.20 11.65 -13.53
N ALA A 128 -0.58 12.66 -12.74
CA ALA A 128 0.08 13.96 -12.68
C ALA A 128 1.51 13.84 -12.14
N ALA A 129 1.69 13.13 -11.02
CA ALA A 129 3.00 12.88 -10.45
C ALA A 129 3.89 12.07 -11.41
N ARG A 130 3.30 11.10 -12.12
CA ARG A 130 4.03 10.29 -13.12
C ARG A 130 4.50 11.13 -14.30
N SER A 131 3.67 12.01 -14.85
CA SER A 131 4.04 12.86 -15.98
C SER A 131 5.20 13.80 -15.62
N LYS A 132 5.15 14.41 -14.42
CA LYS A 132 6.24 15.25 -13.89
C LYS A 132 7.53 14.46 -13.69
N TRP A 133 7.43 13.27 -13.11
CA TRP A 133 8.58 12.39 -12.92
C TRP A 133 9.20 11.97 -14.25
N GLN A 134 8.36 11.66 -15.26
CA GLN A 134 8.81 11.30 -16.59
C GLN A 134 9.52 12.46 -17.29
N ALA A 135 8.98 13.68 -17.20
CA ALA A 135 9.62 14.86 -17.77
C ALA A 135 11.00 15.14 -17.14
N TRP A 136 11.14 14.99 -15.82
CA TRP A 136 12.44 15.12 -15.16
C TRP A 136 13.37 13.95 -15.50
N ALA A 137 12.86 12.72 -15.58
CA ALA A 137 13.65 11.56 -16.00
C ALA A 137 14.19 11.67 -17.43
N ASN A 138 13.45 12.32 -18.34
CA ASN A 138 13.89 12.59 -19.71
C ASN A 138 15.07 13.58 -19.77
N MET A 139 15.23 14.45 -18.76
CA MET A 139 16.34 15.40 -18.66
C MET A 139 17.59 14.82 -17.99
N ARG A 140 17.56 13.55 -17.56
CA ARG A 140 18.68 12.90 -16.88
C ARG A 140 19.92 12.87 -17.76
N GLY A 141 21.08 13.14 -17.14
CA GLY A 141 22.38 13.18 -17.82
C GLY A 141 22.71 14.54 -18.44
N LYS A 142 21.75 15.47 -18.50
CA LYS A 142 22.04 16.86 -18.88
C LYS A 142 22.73 17.58 -17.75
N SER A 143 23.72 18.40 -18.09
CA SER A 143 24.40 19.24 -17.11
C SER A 143 23.45 20.34 -16.59
N HIS A 144 23.79 20.94 -15.45
CA HIS A 144 23.02 22.05 -14.89
C HIS A 144 22.86 23.21 -15.89
N GLN A 145 23.93 23.53 -16.61
CA GLN A 145 23.94 24.62 -17.59
C GLN A 145 23.08 24.29 -18.81
N GLU A 146 23.21 23.08 -19.36
CA GLU A 146 22.41 22.62 -20.50
C GLU A 146 20.91 22.61 -20.16
N ALA A 147 20.54 22.21 -18.93
CA ALA A 147 19.16 22.24 -18.48
C ALA A 147 18.61 23.68 -18.32
N GLN A 148 19.45 24.65 -17.96
CA GLN A 148 19.06 26.07 -17.91
C GLN A 148 18.86 26.66 -19.30
N GLU A 149 19.74 26.34 -20.25
CA GLU A 149 19.63 26.78 -21.64
C GLU A 149 18.31 26.29 -22.25
N ILE A 150 17.96 25.02 -22.04
CA ILE A 150 16.69 24.45 -22.49
C ILE A 150 15.50 25.13 -21.81
N TYR A 151 15.61 25.45 -20.51
CA TYR A 151 14.54 26.16 -19.81
C TYR A 151 14.30 27.55 -20.41
N VAL A 152 15.37 28.30 -20.70
CA VAL A 152 15.26 29.63 -21.31
C VAL A 152 14.67 29.55 -22.71
N ASP A 153 15.12 28.61 -23.54
CA ASP A 153 14.60 28.39 -24.89
C ASP A 153 13.09 28.11 -24.88
N LEU A 154 12.63 27.27 -23.95
CA LEU A 154 11.20 26.96 -23.80
C LEU A 154 10.35 28.13 -23.29
N VAL A 155 10.93 29.07 -22.53
CA VAL A 155 10.21 30.26 -22.02
C VAL A 155 10.16 31.37 -23.08
N VAL A 156 11.16 31.45 -23.95
CA VAL A 156 11.25 32.46 -25.02
C VAL A 156 10.41 32.09 -26.25
N LYS A 157 10.19 30.80 -26.47
CA LYS A 157 9.32 30.24 -27.52
C LYS A 157 7.88 30.75 -27.44
#